data_AF-A0A497RZT2-F1
#
_entry.id   AF-A0A497RZT2-F1
#
_cell.length_a   1.000
_cell.length_b   1.000
_cell.length_c   1.000
_cell.angle_alpha   90.00
_cell.angle_beta   90.00
_cell.angle_gamma   90.00
#
_symmetry.space_group_name_H-M   'P 1'
#
loop_
_entity.id
_entity.type
_entity.pdbx_description
1 polymer ?
#
loop_
_entity_poly.entity_id
_entity_poly.type
_entity_poly.pdbx_seq_one_letter_code
_entity_poly.pdbx_strand_id
1 'polypeptide(L)'
;MSENRIFILWIVYMGFIVLVLLFIGLMSGFIELSDICEATILKDAKDYCYFLSSKIKNDIGYCRAIENEFYRDECYLSFAKLMNNLSICNLIQMRLKKDECYRDIAITNGDYRICKEIGYYLYRDFCYFRIAIRDNNSELCHNILDENLKKRCHEELS
;
A
#
# COMPACT_ATOMS: atom_id res chain seq x y z
N MET A 1 44.90 35.01 37.49
CA MET A 1 44.42 35.53 36.19
C MET A 1 44.33 34.45 35.09
N SER A 2 45.01 33.30 35.25
CA SER A 2 45.01 32.17 34.31
C SER A 2 43.79 31.25 34.41
N GLU A 3 43.27 31.00 35.62
CA GLU A 3 42.14 30.07 35.84
C GLU A 3 40.84 30.52 35.15
N ASN A 4 40.52 31.82 35.18
CA ASN A 4 39.34 32.37 34.50
C ASN A 4 39.40 32.19 32.97
N ARG A 5 40.60 32.19 32.37
CA ARG A 5 40.75 31.97 30.92
C ARG A 5 40.45 30.51 30.55
N ILE A 6 40.91 29.57 31.37
CA ILE A 6 40.65 28.14 31.17
C ILE A 6 39.14 27.86 31.32
N PHE A 7 38.49 28.47 32.30
CA PHE A 7 37.05 28.32 32.52
C PHE A 7 36.21 28.87 31.36
N ILE A 8 36.56 30.04 30.81
CA ILE A 8 35.88 30.62 29.64
C ILE A 8 36.07 29.75 28.39
N LEU A 9 37.29 29.23 28.16
CA LEU A 9 37.56 28.33 27.04
C LEU A 9 36.74 27.03 27.14
N TRP A 10 36.56 26.49 28.35
CA TRP A 10 35.70 25.35 28.60
C TRP A 10 34.22 25.64 28.29
N ILE A 11 33.69 26.79 28.68
CA ILE A 11 32.30 27.19 28.37
C ILE A 11 32.09 27.31 26.85
N VAL A 12 33.03 27.95 26.14
CA VAL A 12 32.95 28.11 24.69
C VAL A 12 33.02 26.75 23.98
N TYR A 13 33.90 25.85 24.43
CA TYR A 13 34.03 24.50 23.89
C TYR A 13 32.76 23.67 24.13
N MET A 14 32.22 23.69 25.34
CA MET A 14 30.96 23.00 25.66
C MET A 14 29.78 23.58 24.88
N GLY A 15 29.73 24.90 24.70
CA GLY A 15 28.73 25.56 23.84
C GLY A 15 28.82 25.11 22.39
N PHE A 16 30.04 24.98 21.84
CA PHE A 16 30.27 24.46 20.49
C PHE A 16 29.84 22.99 20.36
N ILE A 17 30.14 22.15 21.35
CA ILE A 17 29.69 20.74 21.38
C ILE A 17 28.16 20.67 21.34
N VAL A 18 27.46 21.47 22.15
CA VAL A 18 25.99 21.48 22.17
C VAL A 18 25.43 21.91 20.81
N LEU A 19 26.02 22.92 20.17
CA LEU A 19 25.61 23.35 18.82
C LEU A 19 25.86 22.26 17.77
N VAL A 20 26.99 21.56 17.83
CA VAL A 20 27.30 20.44 16.94
C VAL A 20 26.34 19.28 17.15
N LEU A 21 26.00 18.93 18.39
CA LEU A 21 25.03 17.87 18.70
C LEU A 21 23.61 18.25 18.23
N LEU A 22 23.20 19.51 18.37
CA LEU A 22 21.94 20.00 17.81
C LEU A 22 21.95 19.93 16.28
N PHE A 23 23.05 20.29 15.64
CA PHE A 23 23.20 20.21 14.19
C PHE A 23 23.23 18.76 13.68
N ILE A 24 23.91 17.84 14.38
CA ILE A 24 23.89 16.41 14.07
C ILE A 24 22.48 15.84 14.26
N GLY A 25 21.77 16.23 15.33
CA GLY A 25 20.37 15.86 15.55
C GLY A 25 19.48 16.31 14.40
N LEU A 26 19.67 17.54 13.91
CA LEU A 26 18.96 18.06 12.73
C LEU A 26 19.33 17.30 11.45
N MET A 27 20.62 17.03 11.21
CA MET A 27 21.14 16.38 10.01
C MET A 27 20.85 14.87 9.97
N SER A 28 20.68 14.21 11.11
CA SER A 28 20.31 12.79 11.19
C SER A 28 18.91 12.49 10.63
N GLY A 29 18.12 13.53 10.31
CA GLY A 29 16.84 13.45 9.59
C GLY A 29 16.91 13.70 8.08
N PHE A 30 18.08 13.88 7.46
CA PHE A 30 18.18 14.37 6.07
C PHE A 30 18.46 13.32 4.99
N ILE A 31 18.72 12.06 5.31
CA ILE A 31 18.84 11.02 4.26
C ILE A 31 17.51 10.29 4.18
N GLU A 32 16.69 10.69 3.21
CA GLU A 32 15.44 10.00 2.94
C GLU A 32 15.69 8.69 2.19
N LEU A 33 14.85 7.69 2.41
CA LEU A 33 14.95 6.42 1.70
C LEU A 33 14.72 6.59 0.18
N SER A 34 13.99 7.65 -0.19
CA SER A 34 13.82 8.13 -1.57
C SER A 34 15.15 8.46 -2.24
N ASP A 35 16.08 9.12 -1.54
CA ASP A 35 17.42 9.47 -2.05
C ASP A 35 18.26 8.23 -2.35
N ILE A 36 18.15 7.20 -1.50
CA ILE A 36 18.86 5.92 -1.69
C ILE A 36 18.34 5.20 -2.94
N CYS A 37 17.02 5.16 -3.12
CA CYS A 37 16.44 4.54 -4.31
C CYS A 37 16.80 5.33 -5.58
N GLU A 38 16.85 6.67 -5.51
CA GLU A 38 17.24 7.51 -6.64
C GLU A 38 18.69 7.26 -7.07
N ALA A 39 19.60 7.02 -6.13
CA ALA A 39 21.00 6.69 -6.42
C ALA A 39 21.20 5.30 -7.05
N THR A 40 20.15 4.47 -7.15
CA THR A 40 20.25 3.13 -7.74
C THR A 40 20.24 3.18 -9.26
N ILE A 41 21.33 2.69 -9.88
CA ILE A 41 21.54 2.78 -11.33
C ILE A 41 20.65 1.80 -12.12
N LEU A 42 20.42 0.60 -11.58
CA LEU A 42 19.62 -0.42 -12.27
C LEU A 42 18.14 -0.16 -12.06
N LYS A 43 17.41 0.03 -13.16
CA LYS A 43 15.96 0.34 -13.15
C LYS A 43 15.14 -0.64 -12.32
N ASP A 44 15.30 -1.95 -12.53
CA ASP A 44 14.53 -2.96 -11.78
C ASP A 44 14.86 -2.94 -10.29
N ALA A 45 16.12 -2.67 -9.93
CA ALA A 45 16.52 -2.53 -8.53
C ALA A 45 15.97 -1.24 -7.91
N LYS A 46 15.87 -0.16 -8.69
CA LYS A 46 15.26 1.11 -8.27
C LYS A 46 13.76 0.96 -8.00
N ASP A 47 13.03 0.33 -8.90
CA ASP A 47 11.60 0.05 -8.73
C ASP A 47 11.32 -0.86 -7.53
N TYR A 48 12.14 -1.90 -7.36
CA TYR A 48 12.05 -2.77 -6.20
C TYR A 48 12.42 -2.04 -4.90
N CYS A 49 13.39 -1.12 -4.92
CA CYS A 49 13.72 -0.27 -3.78
C CYS A 49 12.52 0.57 -3.34
N TYR A 50 11.85 1.26 -4.26
CA TYR A 50 10.64 2.02 -3.93
C TYR A 50 9.49 1.12 -3.45
N PHE A 51 9.33 -0.07 -4.03
CA PHE A 51 8.34 -1.05 -3.57
C PHE A 51 8.59 -1.52 -2.14
N LEU A 52 9.84 -1.79 -1.75
CA LEU A 52 10.18 -2.13 -0.38
C LEU A 52 10.03 -0.92 0.56
N SER A 53 10.41 0.26 0.10
CA SER A 53 10.32 1.51 0.86
C SER A 53 8.88 1.84 1.23
N SER A 54 7.94 1.65 0.30
CA SER A 54 6.51 1.85 0.57
C SER A 54 6.03 0.98 1.74
N LYS A 55 6.48 -0.29 1.80
CA LYS A 55 6.13 -1.24 2.87
C LYS A 55 6.80 -0.90 4.20
N ILE A 56 8.10 -0.59 4.18
CA ILE A 56 8.88 -0.28 5.38
C ILE A 56 8.39 1.02 6.03
N LYS A 57 8.09 2.03 5.21
CA LYS A 57 7.61 3.33 5.68
C LYS A 57 6.10 3.41 5.83
N ASN A 58 5.37 2.39 5.37
CA ASN A 58 3.92 2.37 5.26
C ASN A 58 3.39 3.64 4.56
N ASP A 59 4.05 4.02 3.47
CA ASP A 59 3.75 5.25 2.73
C ASP A 59 3.49 4.91 1.25
N ILE A 60 2.23 5.09 0.86
CA ILE A 60 1.73 4.87 -0.50
C ILE A 60 2.36 5.83 -1.52
N GLY A 61 2.91 6.97 -1.06
CA GLY A 61 3.59 7.94 -1.89
C GLY A 61 4.73 7.32 -2.69
N TYR A 62 5.44 6.34 -2.12
CA TYR A 62 6.50 5.61 -2.80
C TYR A 62 6.02 4.81 -4.01
N CYS A 63 4.76 4.34 -4.03
CA CYS A 63 4.23 3.58 -5.18
C CYS A 63 4.28 4.39 -6.48
N ARG A 64 4.13 5.72 -6.39
CA ARG A 64 4.11 6.61 -7.56
C ARG A 64 5.47 6.72 -8.26
N ALA A 65 6.55 6.43 -7.54
CA ALA A 65 7.92 6.49 -8.05
C ALA A 65 8.34 5.21 -8.77
N ILE A 66 7.50 4.17 -8.75
CA ILE A 66 7.74 2.90 -9.42
C ILE A 66 7.34 3.01 -10.90
N GLU A 67 8.31 2.85 -11.79
CA GLU A 67 8.11 2.91 -13.23
C GLU A 67 7.51 1.61 -13.78
N ASN A 68 8.04 0.46 -13.36
CA ASN A 68 7.54 -0.84 -13.73
C ASN A 68 6.08 -1.01 -13.25
N GLU A 69 5.17 -1.13 -14.22
CA GLU A 69 3.73 -1.22 -13.97
C GLU A 69 3.37 -2.38 -13.04
N PHE A 70 4.01 -3.54 -13.19
CA PHE A 70 3.71 -4.69 -12.36
C PHE A 70 3.97 -4.40 -10.88
N TYR A 71 5.13 -3.83 -10.55
CA TYR A 71 5.48 -3.47 -9.18
C TYR A 71 4.65 -2.31 -8.64
N ARG A 72 4.37 -1.31 -9.48
CA ARG A 72 3.52 -0.16 -9.09
C ARG A 72 2.12 -0.62 -8.74
N ASP A 73 1.53 -1.47 -9.57
CA ASP A 73 0.18 -1.97 -9.35
C ASP A 73 0.11 -2.94 -8.17
N GLU A 74 1.13 -3.78 -7.95
CA GLU A 74 1.26 -4.55 -6.69
C GLU A 74 1.30 -3.63 -5.46
N CYS A 75 2.06 -2.53 -5.55
CA CYS A 75 2.17 -1.56 -4.48
C CYS A 75 0.80 -0.98 -4.12
N TYR A 76 0.08 -0.41 -5.10
CA TYR A 76 -1.25 0.13 -4.87
C TYR A 76 -2.26 -0.92 -4.42
N LEU A 77 -2.23 -2.14 -4.97
CA LEU A 77 -3.09 -3.24 -4.54
C LEU A 77 -2.91 -3.55 -3.05
N SER A 78 -1.65 -3.63 -2.58
CA SER A 78 -1.36 -3.91 -1.17
C SER A 78 -1.91 -2.83 -0.23
N PHE A 79 -1.79 -1.55 -0.59
CA PHE A 79 -2.34 -0.43 0.19
C PHE A 79 -3.87 -0.37 0.11
N ALA A 80 -4.46 -0.64 -1.06
CA ALA A 80 -5.91 -0.67 -1.22
C ALA A 80 -6.54 -1.72 -0.29
N LYS A 81 -5.94 -2.92 -0.19
CA LYS A 81 -6.38 -3.97 0.74
C LYS A 81 -6.13 -3.58 2.19
N LEU A 82 -4.94 -3.08 2.53
CA LEU A 82 -4.57 -2.68 3.89
C LEU A 82 -5.47 -1.57 4.45
N MET A 83 -5.72 -0.54 3.64
CA MET A 83 -6.54 0.61 3.99
C MET A 83 -8.02 0.40 3.70
N ASN A 84 -8.36 -0.73 3.07
CA ASN A 84 -9.71 -1.06 2.63
C ASN A 84 -10.38 0.09 1.84
N ASN A 85 -9.64 0.65 0.87
CA ASN A 85 -10.03 1.88 0.16
C ASN A 85 -10.08 1.67 -1.36
N LEU A 86 -11.30 1.71 -1.90
CA LEU A 86 -11.59 1.58 -3.34
C LEU A 86 -10.94 2.66 -4.20
N SER A 87 -10.72 3.87 -3.67
CA SER A 87 -10.11 4.94 -4.46
C SER A 87 -8.68 4.59 -4.87
N ILE A 88 -8.00 3.72 -4.11
CA ILE A 88 -6.66 3.24 -4.44
C ILE A 88 -6.71 2.20 -5.56
N CYS A 89 -7.75 1.35 -5.62
CA CYS A 89 -7.95 0.43 -6.75
C CYS A 89 -8.02 1.16 -8.10
N ASN A 90 -8.47 2.42 -8.10
CA ASN A 90 -8.52 3.24 -9.32
C ASN A 90 -7.14 3.65 -9.85
N LEU A 91 -6.08 3.59 -9.03
CA LEU A 91 -4.71 3.91 -9.43
C LEU A 91 -4.03 2.74 -10.15
N ILE A 92 -4.56 1.53 -10.01
CA ILE A 92 -4.05 0.30 -10.65
C ILE A 92 -4.37 0.34 -12.14
N GLN A 93 -3.36 0.14 -13.00
CA GLN A 93 -3.52 0.18 -14.45
C GLN A 93 -3.89 -1.18 -15.04
N MET A 94 -3.25 -2.25 -14.57
CA MET A 94 -3.49 -3.59 -15.06
C MET A 94 -4.88 -4.06 -14.63
N ARG A 95 -5.76 -4.20 -15.63
CA ARG A 95 -7.18 -4.50 -15.45
C ARG A 95 -7.45 -5.68 -14.51
N LEU A 96 -6.71 -6.79 -14.67
CA LEU A 96 -6.91 -7.97 -13.83
C LEU A 96 -6.59 -7.71 -12.35
N LYS A 97 -5.55 -6.93 -12.02
CA LYS A 97 -5.26 -6.54 -10.63
C LYS A 97 -6.27 -5.52 -10.10
N LYS A 98 -6.75 -4.62 -10.95
CA LYS A 98 -7.80 -3.67 -10.57
C LYS A 98 -9.08 -4.43 -10.21
N ASP A 99 -9.49 -5.39 -11.03
CA ASP A 99 -10.61 -6.29 -10.78
C ASP A 99 -10.41 -7.13 -9.49
N GLU A 100 -9.19 -7.63 -9.27
CA GLU A 100 -8.81 -8.31 -8.02
C GLU A 100 -8.99 -7.40 -6.79
N CYS A 101 -8.57 -6.15 -6.89
CA CYS A 101 -8.68 -5.14 -5.84
C CYS A 101 -10.14 -4.89 -5.44
N TYR A 102 -11.01 -4.65 -6.42
CA TYR A 102 -12.44 -4.47 -6.18
C TYR A 102 -13.08 -5.69 -5.53
N ARG A 103 -12.75 -6.90 -6.04
CA ARG A 103 -13.24 -8.16 -5.50
C ARG A 103 -12.88 -8.30 -4.02
N ASP A 104 -11.62 -8.10 -3.67
CA ASP A 104 -11.15 -8.32 -2.31
C ASP A 104 -11.73 -7.30 -1.32
N ILE A 105 -11.90 -6.05 -1.74
CA ILE A 105 -12.56 -5.02 -0.91
C ILE A 105 -14.06 -5.29 -0.77
N ALA A 106 -14.76 -5.69 -1.84
CA ALA A 106 -16.17 -6.07 -1.78
C ALA A 106 -16.41 -7.22 -0.80
N ILE A 107 -15.60 -8.27 -0.92
CA ILE A 107 -15.66 -9.44 -0.03
C ILE A 107 -15.28 -9.05 1.40
N THR A 108 -14.30 -8.18 1.61
CA THR A 108 -13.95 -7.70 2.96
C THR A 108 -15.12 -6.95 3.60
N ASN A 109 -15.81 -6.12 2.82
CA ASN A 109 -16.75 -5.14 3.38
C ASN A 109 -18.18 -5.60 3.58
N GLY A 110 -18.65 -6.62 2.87
CA GLY A 110 -20.10 -6.81 2.82
C GLY A 110 -20.71 -6.47 1.47
N ASP A 111 -20.04 -5.62 0.72
CA ASP A 111 -20.74 -4.76 -0.24
C ASP A 111 -20.76 -5.37 -1.64
N TYR A 112 -21.78 -6.19 -1.90
CA TYR A 112 -22.00 -6.80 -3.21
C TYR A 112 -22.17 -5.78 -4.34
N ARG A 113 -22.52 -4.52 -4.02
CA ARG A 113 -22.71 -3.48 -5.05
C ARG A 113 -21.40 -3.16 -5.76
N ILE A 114 -20.27 -3.43 -5.14
CA ILE A 114 -18.93 -3.28 -5.73
C ILE A 114 -18.68 -4.38 -6.76
N CYS A 115 -19.25 -5.59 -6.59
CA CYS A 115 -18.99 -6.70 -7.50
C CYS A 115 -19.33 -6.36 -8.97
N LYS A 116 -20.36 -5.52 -9.20
CA LYS A 116 -20.73 -5.09 -10.56
C LYS A 116 -19.65 -4.28 -11.29
N GLU A 117 -18.71 -3.67 -10.56
CA GLU A 117 -17.60 -2.90 -11.13
C GLU A 117 -16.47 -3.81 -11.65
N ILE A 118 -16.51 -5.11 -11.33
CA ILE A 118 -15.49 -6.08 -11.72
C ILE A 118 -15.75 -6.54 -13.16
N GLY A 119 -14.79 -6.26 -14.04
CA GLY A 119 -14.89 -6.60 -15.46
C GLY A 119 -14.67 -8.09 -15.75
N TYR A 120 -13.71 -8.70 -15.06
CA TYR A 120 -13.40 -10.12 -15.24
C TYR A 120 -14.44 -11.01 -14.56
N TYR A 121 -15.20 -11.74 -15.39
CA TYR A 121 -16.38 -12.49 -14.93
C TYR A 121 -16.08 -13.49 -13.80
N LEU A 122 -14.96 -14.21 -13.83
CA LEU A 122 -14.62 -15.15 -12.76
C LEU A 122 -14.45 -14.44 -11.40
N TYR A 123 -13.86 -13.25 -11.39
CA TYR A 123 -13.69 -12.47 -10.15
C TYR A 123 -15.02 -11.89 -9.68
N ARG A 124 -15.86 -11.42 -10.61
CA ARG A 124 -17.19 -10.91 -10.29
C ARG A 124 -18.09 -12.00 -9.72
N ASP A 125 -18.14 -13.15 -10.38
CA ASP A 125 -18.97 -14.27 -9.98
C ASP A 125 -18.53 -14.83 -8.63
N PHE A 126 -17.21 -14.94 -8.40
CA PHE A 126 -16.67 -15.29 -7.08
C PHE A 126 -16.99 -14.24 -6.00
N CYS A 127 -16.99 -12.94 -6.36
CA CYS A 127 -17.38 -11.86 -5.46
C CYS A 127 -18.82 -12.05 -4.96
N TYR A 128 -19.78 -12.21 -5.87
CA TYR A 128 -21.17 -12.46 -5.53
C TYR A 128 -21.34 -13.75 -4.71
N PHE A 129 -20.71 -14.84 -5.13
CA PHE A 129 -20.75 -16.11 -4.41
C PHE A 129 -20.29 -15.96 -2.96
N ARG A 130 -19.10 -15.39 -2.73
CA ARG A 130 -18.54 -15.27 -1.37
C ARG A 130 -19.40 -14.41 -0.46
N ILE A 131 -19.97 -13.32 -0.99
CA ILE A 131 -20.84 -12.44 -0.23
C ILE A 131 -22.19 -13.10 0.04
N ALA A 132 -22.77 -13.81 -0.94
CA ALA A 132 -24.01 -14.58 -0.77
C ALA A 132 -23.89 -15.58 0.38
N ILE A 133 -22.81 -16.37 0.41
CA ILE A 133 -22.56 -17.35 1.47
C ILE A 133 -22.37 -16.67 2.83
N ARG A 134 -21.52 -15.63 2.90
CA ARG A 134 -21.24 -14.94 4.18
C ARG A 134 -22.50 -14.32 4.79
N ASP A 135 -23.34 -13.71 3.96
CA ASP A 135 -24.51 -12.95 4.42
C ASP A 135 -25.79 -13.78 4.41
N ASN A 136 -25.70 -15.08 4.09
CA ASN A 136 -26.83 -15.99 3.93
C ASN A 136 -27.92 -15.42 2.99
N ASN A 137 -27.49 -14.84 1.87
CA ASN A 137 -28.35 -14.11 0.94
C ASN A 137 -28.39 -14.78 -0.44
N SER A 138 -29.35 -15.68 -0.62
CA SER A 138 -29.53 -16.47 -1.85
C SER A 138 -29.89 -15.62 -3.08
N GLU A 139 -30.45 -14.43 -2.90
CA GLU A 139 -30.77 -13.53 -4.02
C GLU A 139 -29.53 -13.13 -4.82
N LEU A 140 -28.38 -13.04 -4.15
CA LEU A 140 -27.12 -12.69 -4.80
C LEU A 140 -26.62 -13.76 -5.78
N CYS A 141 -27.01 -15.02 -5.60
CA CYS A 141 -26.64 -16.11 -6.50
C CYS A 141 -27.15 -15.88 -7.93
N HIS A 142 -28.25 -15.12 -8.11
CA HIS A 142 -28.77 -14.77 -9.44
C HIS A 142 -27.78 -13.96 -10.29
N ASN A 143 -26.88 -13.21 -9.65
CA ASN A 143 -25.89 -12.37 -10.32
C ASN A 143 -24.65 -13.14 -10.81
N ILE A 144 -24.54 -14.43 -10.48
CA ILE A 144 -23.45 -15.30 -10.95
C ILE A 144 -23.77 -15.76 -12.38
N LEU A 145 -22.83 -15.63 -13.31
CA LEU A 145 -23.00 -16.09 -14.69
C LEU A 145 -22.60 -17.54 -14.89
N ASP A 146 -21.55 -18.01 -14.20
CA ASP A 146 -21.16 -19.42 -14.25
C ASP A 146 -22.24 -20.30 -13.61
N GLU A 147 -22.94 -21.09 -14.44
CA GLU A 147 -24.09 -21.89 -14.01
C GLU A 147 -23.73 -22.93 -12.94
N ASN A 148 -22.52 -23.48 -12.97
CA ASN A 148 -22.06 -24.43 -11.95
C ASN A 148 -21.83 -23.75 -10.60
N LEU A 149 -21.23 -22.56 -10.59
CA LEU A 149 -21.03 -21.76 -9.39
C LEU A 149 -22.36 -21.21 -8.86
N LYS A 150 -23.27 -20.80 -9.74
CA LYS A 150 -24.63 -20.38 -9.37
C LYS A 150 -25.39 -21.51 -8.69
N LYS A 151 -25.38 -22.72 -9.28
CA LYS A 151 -26.02 -23.89 -8.69
C LYS A 151 -25.46 -24.19 -7.29
N ARG A 152 -24.13 -24.24 -7.16
CA ARG A 152 -23.46 -24.42 -5.85
C ARG A 152 -23.86 -23.35 -4.84
N CYS A 153 -23.97 -22.09 -5.27
CA CYS A 153 -24.40 -20.99 -4.41
C CYS A 153 -25.77 -21.26 -3.77
N HIS A 154 -26.75 -21.73 -4.56
CA HIS A 154 -28.07 -22.07 -4.04
C HIS A 154 -28.07 -23.33 -3.15
N GLU A 155 -27.25 -24.33 -3.48
CA GLU A 155 -27.12 -25.56 -2.68
C GLU A 155 -26.52 -25.31 -1.29
N GLU A 156 -25.56 -24.38 -1.17
CA GLU A 156 -24.94 -24.02 0.12
C GLU A 156 -25.88 -23.18 1.03
N LEU A 157 -26.96 -22.63 0.48
CA LEU A 157 -27.89 -21.72 1.18
C LEU A 157 -29.30 -22.29 1.38
N SER A 158 -29.51 -23.55 0.99
CA SER A 158 -30.76 -24.30 1.19
C SER A 158 -30.74 -25.06 2.51
#